data_AF-A0A932P5S7-F1
#
_entry.id   AF-A0A932P5S7-F1
#
_cell.length_a   1.000
_cell.length_b   1.000
_cell.length_c   1.000
_cell.angle_alpha   90.00
_cell.angle_beta   90.00
_cell.angle_gamma   90.00
#
_symmetry.space_group_name_H-M   'P 1'
#
loop_
_entity.id
_entity.type
_entity.pdbx_description
1 polymer ?
#
loop_
_entity_poly.entity_id
_entity_poly.type
_entity_poly.pdbx_seq_one_letter_code
_entity_poly.pdbx_strand_id
1 'polypeptide(L)'
;MFTLSLAVLAGAILLAIFREGERRAYWIGFAVLGWTYAVVAFSPILKSESPELLTSQFLRFVFNHLPQQVRMPPASVQNLTGVRFGELHTMHTQVEGVTLQYGVKVVRPFPEEQFHRIGHSIIALMFGVLGGVVGPWLHSTRREKELRNLGSDEPQRR
;
A
#
# COMPACT_ATOMS: atom_id res chain seq x y z
N MET A 1 -8.77 -2.69 1.37
CA MET A 1 -7.81 -1.57 1.39
C MET A 1 -7.51 -1.04 -0.01
N PHE A 2 -7.02 -1.87 -0.93
CA PHE A 2 -6.73 -1.43 -2.31
C PHE A 2 -7.91 -0.74 -3.02
N THR A 3 -9.10 -1.34 -2.94
CA THR A 3 -10.35 -0.76 -3.49
C THR A 3 -10.70 0.58 -2.85
N LEU A 4 -10.47 0.73 -1.55
CA LEU A 4 -10.69 1.99 -0.83
C LEU A 4 -9.71 3.07 -1.31
N SER A 5 -8.43 2.74 -1.47
CA SER A 5 -7.43 3.68 -2.02
C SER A 5 -7.79 4.12 -3.44
N LEU A 6 -8.24 3.20 -4.29
CA LEU A 6 -8.72 3.52 -5.64
C LEU A 6 -9.97 4.41 -5.60
N ALA A 7 -10.93 4.11 -4.72
CA ALA A 7 -12.12 4.93 -4.55
C ALA A 7 -11.77 6.36 -4.09
N VAL A 8 -10.82 6.50 -3.15
CA VAL A 8 -10.33 7.82 -2.71
C VAL A 8 -9.62 8.56 -3.85
N LEU A 9 -8.76 7.89 -4.63
CA LEU A 9 -8.06 8.49 -5.76
C LEU A 9 -9.01 8.89 -6.91
N ALA A 10 -10.02 8.07 -7.19
CA ALA A 10 -11.07 8.40 -8.15
C ALA A 10 -11.94 9.57 -7.65
N GLY A 11 -12.32 9.55 -6.38
CA GLY A 11 -13.03 10.65 -5.73
C GLY A 11 -12.24 11.96 -5.76
N ALA A 12 -10.92 11.90 -5.64
CA ALA A 12 -10.04 13.06 -5.78
C ALA A 12 -10.08 13.67 -7.19
N ILE A 13 -10.16 12.85 -8.25
CA ILE A 13 -10.35 13.35 -9.62
C ILE A 13 -11.69 14.06 -9.74
N LEU A 14 -12.77 13.47 -9.23
CA LEU A 14 -14.10 14.11 -9.25
C LEU A 14 -14.08 15.43 -8.48
N LEU A 15 -13.49 15.46 -7.29
CA LEU A 15 -13.33 16.68 -6.50
C LEU A 15 -12.46 17.73 -7.19
N ALA A 16 -11.46 17.32 -7.98
CA ALA A 16 -10.66 18.22 -8.80
C ALA A 16 -11.44 18.84 -9.96
N ILE A 17 -12.43 18.12 -10.51
CA ILE A 17 -13.27 18.63 -11.60
C ILE A 17 -14.33 19.60 -11.06
N PHE A 18 -14.98 19.26 -9.95
CA PHE A 18 -16.11 20.03 -9.41
C PHE A 18 -15.72 21.19 -8.47
N ARG A 19 -14.46 21.32 -8.07
CA ARG A 19 -14.01 22.42 -7.20
C ARG A 19 -13.30 23.50 -7.99
N GLU A 20 -13.47 24.74 -7.52
CA GLU A 20 -12.83 25.93 -8.09
C GLU A 20 -11.71 26.46 -7.18
N GLY A 21 -10.86 27.33 -7.74
CA GLY A 21 -9.81 28.06 -7.01
C GLY A 21 -8.67 27.19 -6.45
N GLU A 22 -8.12 27.59 -5.29
CA GLU A 22 -6.97 26.92 -4.66
C GLU A 22 -7.26 25.47 -4.26
N ARG A 23 -8.52 25.17 -3.89
CA ARG A 23 -8.94 23.81 -3.56
C ARG A 23 -8.82 22.89 -4.77
N ARG A 24 -9.06 23.38 -5.98
CA ARG A 24 -8.85 22.62 -7.22
C ARG A 24 -7.39 22.19 -7.37
N ALA A 25 -6.46 23.12 -7.15
CA ALA A 25 -5.03 22.85 -7.26
C ALA A 25 -4.58 21.76 -6.27
N TYR A 26 -5.13 21.74 -5.05
CA TYR A 26 -4.93 20.66 -4.09
C TYR A 26 -5.40 19.31 -4.65
N TRP A 27 -6.65 19.19 -5.10
CA TRP A 27 -7.17 17.90 -5.56
C TRP A 27 -6.48 17.40 -6.83
N ILE A 28 -6.07 18.30 -7.73
CA ILE A 28 -5.25 17.96 -8.90
C ILE A 28 -3.90 17.41 -8.44
N GLY A 29 -3.19 18.11 -7.56
CA GLY A 29 -1.88 17.65 -7.07
C GLY A 29 -1.99 16.30 -6.36
N PHE A 30 -3.04 16.12 -5.54
CA PHE A 30 -3.34 14.85 -4.88
C PHE A 30 -3.58 13.72 -5.87
N ALA A 31 -4.43 13.95 -6.87
CA ALA A 31 -4.73 12.96 -7.89
C ALA A 31 -3.48 12.61 -8.70
N VAL A 32 -2.72 13.60 -9.18
CA VAL A 32 -1.54 13.37 -10.00
C VAL A 32 -0.50 12.54 -9.26
N LEU A 33 -0.03 12.98 -8.08
CA LEU A 33 1.01 12.21 -7.36
C LEU A 33 0.51 10.87 -6.84
N GLY A 34 -0.73 10.81 -6.35
CA GLY A 34 -1.32 9.58 -5.85
C GLY A 34 -1.48 8.52 -6.95
N TRP A 35 -1.97 8.92 -8.13
CA TRP A 35 -2.09 8.02 -9.28
C TRP A 35 -0.73 7.64 -9.87
N THR A 36 0.21 8.57 -10.00
CA THR A 36 1.57 8.25 -10.48
C THR A 36 2.21 7.18 -9.60
N TYR A 37 2.15 7.33 -8.28
CA TYR A 37 2.67 6.32 -7.37
C TYR A 37 1.91 4.99 -7.48
N ALA A 38 0.58 5.02 -7.54
CA ALA A 38 -0.23 3.81 -7.67
C ALA A 38 0.11 3.02 -8.94
N VAL A 39 0.26 3.70 -10.09
CA VAL A 39 0.67 3.07 -11.34
C VAL A 39 2.06 2.45 -11.18
N VAL A 40 3.03 3.18 -10.59
CA VAL A 40 4.38 2.63 -10.40
C VAL A 40 4.39 1.41 -9.47
N ALA A 41 3.67 1.46 -8.35
CA ALA A 41 3.65 0.39 -7.36
C ALA A 41 2.88 -0.87 -7.83
N PHE A 42 1.83 -0.70 -8.63
CA PHE A 42 0.94 -1.79 -9.03
C PHE A 42 1.10 -2.22 -10.50
N SER A 43 1.89 -1.53 -11.32
CA SER A 43 2.08 -1.90 -12.73
C SER A 43 2.82 -3.23 -12.86
N PRO A 44 2.25 -4.22 -13.57
CA PRO A 44 2.94 -5.47 -13.86
C PRO A 44 4.10 -5.26 -14.84
N ILE A 45 4.02 -4.25 -15.72
CA ILE A 45 5.04 -3.95 -16.73
C ILE A 45 6.37 -3.55 -16.06
N LEU A 46 6.32 -2.88 -14.92
CA LEU A 46 7.52 -2.45 -14.20
C LEU A 46 8.14 -3.57 -13.35
N LYS A 47 7.40 -4.64 -13.07
CA LYS A 47 7.86 -5.73 -12.20
C LYS A 47 8.80 -6.72 -12.89
N SER A 48 8.84 -6.77 -14.22
CA SER A 48 9.65 -7.77 -14.92
C SER A 48 11.15 -7.48 -14.86
N GLU A 49 11.57 -6.22 -14.70
CA GLU A 49 12.99 -5.85 -14.79
C GLU A 49 13.45 -4.80 -13.76
N SER A 50 12.56 -4.24 -12.94
CA SER A 50 12.96 -3.15 -12.05
C SER A 50 13.60 -3.68 -10.76
N PRO A 51 14.70 -3.06 -10.27
CA PRO A 51 15.17 -3.27 -8.91
C PRO A 51 14.04 -2.99 -7.92
N GLU A 52 13.99 -3.76 -6.82
CA GLU A 52 12.98 -3.57 -5.77
C GLU A 52 12.83 -2.08 -5.44
N LEU A 53 11.62 -1.53 -5.63
CA LEU A 53 11.34 -0.12 -5.37
C LEU A 53 11.87 0.26 -3.98
N LEU A 54 12.43 1.46 -3.84
CA LEU A 54 12.89 1.99 -2.54
C LEU A 54 11.83 1.80 -1.43
N THR A 55 10.56 1.92 -1.80
CA THR A 55 9.43 1.69 -0.89
C THR A 55 9.25 0.22 -0.52
N SER A 56 9.50 -0.72 -1.44
CA SER A 56 9.51 -2.16 -1.13
C SER A 56 10.67 -2.51 -0.19
N GLN A 57 11.86 -1.96 -0.40
CA GLN A 57 13.00 -2.14 0.52
C GLN A 57 12.68 -1.61 1.92
N PHE A 58 12.10 -0.41 1.99
CA PHE A 58 11.65 0.18 3.25
C PHE A 58 10.57 -0.68 3.94
N LEU A 59 9.57 -1.16 3.21
CA LEU A 59 8.52 -2.02 3.77
C LEU A 59 9.11 -3.34 4.27
N ARG A 60 10.05 -3.93 3.54
CA ARG A 60 10.75 -5.15 3.96
C ARG A 60 11.57 -4.92 5.22
N PHE A 61 12.25 -3.77 5.31
CA PHE A 61 12.97 -3.35 6.51
C PHE A 61 12.01 -3.26 7.72
N VAL A 62 10.87 -2.57 7.56
CA VAL A 62 9.85 -2.45 8.61
C VAL A 62 9.29 -3.82 8.99
N PHE A 63 8.95 -4.66 8.02
CA PHE A 63 8.43 -6.01 8.25
C PHE A 63 9.39 -6.87 9.08
N ASN A 64 10.69 -6.78 8.79
CA ASN A 64 11.71 -7.54 9.52
C ASN A 64 11.95 -7.02 10.95
N HIS A 65 11.64 -5.74 11.22
CA HIS A 65 11.77 -5.15 12.56
C HIS A 65 10.51 -5.26 13.40
N LEU A 66 9.36 -5.57 12.79
CA LEU A 66 8.15 -5.82 13.55
C LEU A 66 8.37 -7.09 14.40
N PRO A 67 8.26 -7.00 15.74
CA PRO A 67 8.47 -8.15 16.58
C PRO A 67 7.41 -9.20 16.19
N GLN A 68 7.86 -10.42 15.88
CA GLN A 68 6.99 -11.55 15.53
C GLN A 68 6.17 -11.97 16.76
N GLN A 69 5.28 -11.11 17.25
CA GLN A 69 4.63 -11.26 18.55
C GLN A 69 3.49 -12.26 18.58
N VAL A 70 3.30 -13.04 17.51
CA VAL A 70 2.38 -14.17 17.54
C VAL A 70 3.18 -15.44 17.26
N ARG A 71 4.10 -15.78 18.17
CA ARG A 71 4.20 -17.18 18.56
C ARG A 71 2.85 -17.50 19.16
N MET A 72 1.92 -18.01 18.35
CA MET A 72 0.85 -18.79 18.93
C MET A 72 1.57 -19.84 19.77
N PRO A 73 1.28 -19.96 21.08
CA PRO A 73 1.61 -21.19 21.79
C PRO A 73 1.17 -22.30 20.84
N PRO A 74 2.03 -23.28 20.49
CA PRO A 74 1.65 -24.36 19.57
C PRO A 74 0.27 -24.76 20.04
N ALA A 75 -0.76 -24.49 19.22
CA ALA A 75 -2.14 -24.69 19.62
C ALA A 75 -2.09 -26.05 20.24
N SER A 76 -2.30 -26.10 21.56
CA SER A 76 -2.18 -27.37 22.25
C SER A 76 -3.22 -28.16 21.52
N VAL A 77 -2.75 -29.06 20.64
CA VAL A 77 -3.54 -30.09 20.01
C VAL A 77 -3.83 -30.99 21.21
N GLN A 78 -4.65 -30.48 22.13
CA GLN A 78 -5.54 -31.26 22.92
C GLN A 78 -6.43 -31.86 21.84
N ASN A 79 -5.91 -32.91 21.22
CA ASN A 79 -6.59 -34.16 21.07
C ASN A 79 -8.08 -33.98 21.34
N LEU A 80 -8.77 -33.36 20.38
CA LEU A 80 -10.16 -33.64 20.07
C LEU A 80 -10.21 -35.05 19.44
N THR A 81 -9.53 -36.01 20.07
CA THR A 81 -9.76 -37.45 19.96
C THR A 81 -11.02 -37.84 20.76
N GLY A 82 -12.00 -36.94 20.80
CA GLY A 82 -13.33 -37.15 21.35
C GLY A 82 -14.39 -37.41 20.26
N VAL A 83 -14.02 -37.36 18.97
CA VAL A 83 -14.86 -37.93 17.93
C VAL A 83 -14.56 -39.43 17.87
N ARG A 84 -15.34 -40.21 18.63
CA ARG A 84 -15.51 -41.65 18.41
C ARG A 84 -16.24 -41.85 17.08
N PHE A 85 -15.50 -41.87 15.97
CA PHE A 85 -15.96 -42.64 14.80
C PHE A 85 -15.57 -44.09 15.06
N GLY A 86 -16.58 -44.97 15.02
CA GLY A 86 -16.50 -46.35 15.48
C GLY A 86 -15.29 -47.10 14.94
N GLU A 87 -14.67 -47.85 15.85
CA GLU A 87 -14.20 -49.21 15.63
C GLU A 87 -13.76 -49.55 14.20
N LEU A 88 -12.54 -49.14 13.84
CA LEU A 88 -11.78 -49.85 12.83
C LEU A 88 -10.44 -50.24 13.44
N HIS A 89 -10.23 -51.56 13.52
CA HIS A 89 -8.99 -52.22 13.90
C HIS A 89 -7.76 -51.55 13.30
N THR A 90 -6.87 -51.04 14.14
CA THR A 90 -5.52 -50.63 13.74
C THR A 90 -4.57 -51.79 14.00
N MET A 91 -4.35 -52.58 12.95
CA MET A 91 -3.19 -53.46 12.80
C MET A 91 -1.91 -52.64 12.90
N HIS A 92 -0.96 -53.07 13.73
CA HIS A 92 0.42 -52.65 13.66
C HIS A 92 1.02 -53.12 12.32
N THR A 93 1.22 -52.22 11.37
CA THR A 93 2.09 -52.45 10.22
C THR A 93 3.30 -51.52 10.33
N GLN A 94 4.44 -52.14 10.62
CA GLN A 94 5.76 -51.53 10.57
C GLN A 94 6.14 -51.39 9.09
N VAL A 95 5.86 -50.22 8.49
CA VAL A 95 6.32 -49.93 7.13
C VAL A 95 7.74 -49.37 7.23
N GLU A 96 8.72 -50.25 7.01
CA GLU A 96 10.09 -49.85 6.69
C GLU A 96 10.08 -48.88 5.50
N GLY A 97 10.71 -47.71 5.68
CA GLY A 97 11.12 -46.85 4.56
C GLY A 97 10.37 -45.54 4.34
N VAL A 98 9.39 -45.15 5.18
CA VAL A 98 8.79 -43.80 5.08
C VAL A 98 9.24 -42.94 6.25
N THR A 99 10.32 -42.18 6.06
CA THR A 99 10.62 -40.99 6.87
C THR A 99 9.50 -39.99 6.65
N LEU A 100 8.47 -40.02 7.50
CA LEU A 100 7.52 -38.93 7.62
C LEU A 100 8.29 -37.70 8.12
N GLN A 101 8.80 -36.91 7.17
CA GLN A 101 9.39 -35.62 7.45
C GLN A 101 8.26 -34.73 7.95
N TYR A 102 8.02 -34.75 9.26
CA TYR A 102 7.16 -33.81 9.97
C TYR A 102 7.85 -32.43 9.91
N GLY A 103 7.85 -31.84 8.72
CA GLY A 103 8.22 -30.46 8.51
C GLY A 103 7.16 -29.63 9.19
N VAL A 104 7.49 -29.07 10.36
CA VAL A 104 6.72 -27.97 10.94
C VAL A 104 6.86 -26.82 9.96
N LYS A 105 5.98 -26.77 8.96
CA LYS A 105 5.84 -25.62 8.08
C LYS A 105 5.31 -24.53 8.97
N VAL A 106 6.20 -23.66 9.45
CA VAL A 106 5.84 -22.46 10.19
C VAL A 106 4.97 -21.64 9.25
N VAL A 107 3.65 -21.81 9.36
CA VAL A 107 2.68 -21.01 8.64
C VAL A 107 2.81 -19.61 9.24
N ARG A 108 3.54 -18.73 8.55
CA ARG A 108 3.53 -17.32 8.92
C ARG A 108 2.06 -16.86 8.82
N PRO A 109 1.48 -16.30 9.89
CA PRO A 109 0.05 -16.01 9.92
C PRO A 109 -0.39 -14.97 8.89
N PHE A 110 0.56 -14.24 8.28
CA PHE A 110 0.30 -13.25 7.26
C PHE A 110 1.16 -13.49 6.02
N PRO A 111 0.55 -13.64 4.82
CA PRO A 111 1.29 -13.64 3.57
C PRO A 111 2.02 -12.30 3.41
N GLU A 112 3.34 -12.34 3.17
CA GLU A 112 4.18 -11.16 2.93
C GLU A 112 3.60 -10.25 1.84
N GLU A 113 2.95 -10.86 0.85
CA GLU A 113 2.24 -10.15 -0.21
C GLU A 113 1.13 -9.21 0.30
N GLN A 114 0.36 -9.63 1.32
CA GLN A 114 -0.69 -8.79 1.88
C GLN A 114 -0.11 -7.58 2.60
N PHE A 115 0.98 -7.77 3.35
CA PHE A 115 1.68 -6.69 4.04
C PHE A 115 2.21 -5.65 3.03
N HIS A 116 2.88 -6.10 1.96
CA HIS A 116 3.36 -5.20 0.91
C HIS A 116 2.22 -4.45 0.20
N ARG A 117 1.11 -5.13 -0.12
CA ARG A 117 -0.06 -4.46 -0.73
C ARG A 117 -0.61 -3.35 0.16
N ILE A 118 -0.77 -3.59 1.47
CA ILE A 118 -1.24 -2.57 2.42
C ILE A 118 -0.23 -1.42 2.50
N GLY A 119 1.06 -1.72 2.61
CA GLY A 119 2.13 -0.72 2.64
C GLY A 119 2.13 0.20 1.42
N HIS A 120 2.06 -0.37 0.21
CA HIS A 120 1.98 0.42 -1.02
C HIS A 120 0.71 1.29 -1.07
N SER A 121 -0.44 0.79 -0.60
CA SER A 121 -1.67 1.59 -0.53
C SER A 121 -1.54 2.80 0.41
N ILE A 122 -0.89 2.65 1.57
CA ILE A 122 -0.68 3.76 2.51
C ILE A 122 0.26 4.79 1.90
N ILE A 123 1.38 4.34 1.32
CA ILE A 123 2.36 5.25 0.70
C ILE A 123 1.72 6.01 -0.47
N ALA A 124 0.89 5.36 -1.28
CA ALA A 124 0.15 6.02 -2.36
C ALA A 124 -0.69 7.21 -1.86
N LEU A 125 -1.38 7.03 -0.74
CA LEU A 125 -2.17 8.11 -0.12
C LEU A 125 -1.28 9.22 0.43
N MET A 126 -0.12 8.89 1.02
CA MET A 126 0.85 9.89 1.49
C MET A 126 1.39 10.74 0.33
N PHE A 127 1.75 10.11 -0.79
CA PHE A 127 2.16 10.82 -2.01
C PHE A 127 1.03 11.72 -2.54
N GLY A 128 -0.21 11.25 -2.49
CA GLY A 128 -1.38 12.07 -2.75
C GLY A 128 -1.45 13.30 -1.84
N VAL A 129 -1.37 13.13 -0.52
CA VAL A 129 -1.42 14.27 0.43
C VAL A 129 -0.29 15.27 0.16
N LEU A 130 0.93 14.79 -0.09
CA LEU A 130 2.07 15.63 -0.46
C LEU A 130 1.79 16.43 -1.74
N GLY A 131 1.25 15.78 -2.77
CA GLY A 131 0.87 16.44 -4.01
C GLY A 131 -0.23 17.47 -3.80
N GLY A 132 -1.17 17.16 -2.92
CA GLY A 132 -2.21 18.09 -2.51
C GLY A 132 -1.65 19.34 -1.85
N VAL A 133 -0.68 19.21 -0.95
CA VAL A 133 -0.04 20.36 -0.29
C VAL A 133 0.81 21.19 -1.27
N VAL A 134 1.53 20.54 -2.20
CA VAL A 134 2.37 21.23 -3.20
C VAL A 134 1.54 21.94 -4.26
N GLY A 135 0.35 21.44 -4.60
CA GLY A 135 -0.52 21.99 -5.64
C GLY A 135 -0.86 23.48 -5.45
N PRO A 136 -1.44 23.90 -4.30
CA PRO A 136 -1.72 25.30 -4.00
C PRO A 136 -0.48 26.19 -3.99
N TRP A 137 0.67 25.67 -3.51
CA TRP A 137 1.93 26.43 -3.53
C TRP A 137 2.40 26.73 -4.95
N LEU A 138 2.29 25.77 -5.88
CA LEU A 138 2.57 26.01 -7.30
C LEU A 138 1.56 26.98 -7.92
N HIS A 139 0.30 26.94 -7.50
CA HIS A 139 -0.72 27.86 -7.97
C HIS A 139 -0.47 29.31 -7.49
N SER A 140 -0.08 29.52 -6.23
CA SER A 140 0.17 30.85 -5.68
C SER A 140 1.38 31.53 -6.36
N THR A 141 2.47 30.80 -6.59
CA THR A 141 3.66 31.34 -7.27
C THR A 141 3.37 31.80 -8.70
N ARG A 142 2.40 31.18 -9.40
CA ARG A 142 1.95 31.63 -10.72
C ARG A 142 1.15 32.93 -10.64
N ARG A 143 0.23 33.03 -9.68
CA ARG A 143 -0.62 34.22 -9.49
C ARG A 143 0.22 35.47 -9.15
N GLU A 144 1.26 35.30 -8.34
CA GLU A 144 2.18 36.40 -8.01
C GLU A 144 2.92 36.95 -9.23
N LYS A 145 3.32 36.08 -10.18
CA LYS A 145 3.97 36.51 -11.42
C LYS A 145 3.02 37.30 -12.33
N GLU A 146 1.77 36.86 -12.44
CA GLU A 146 0.75 37.56 -13.23
C GLU A 146 0.47 38.96 -12.64
N LEU A 147 0.35 39.09 -11.32
CA LEU A 147 0.16 40.38 -10.66
C LEU A 147 1.36 41.32 -10.82
N ARG A 148 2.59 40.79 -10.76
CA ARG A 148 3.80 41.59 -11.01
C ARG A 148 3.87 42.10 -12.44
N ASN A 149 3.50 41.28 -13.42
CA ASN A 149 3.48 41.68 -14.82
C ASN A 149 2.40 42.74 -15.10
N LEU A 150 1.24 42.66 -14.45
CA LEU A 150 0.19 43.68 -14.59
C LEU A 150 0.60 45.02 -13.95
N GLY A 151 1.34 45.00 -12.85
CA GLY A 151 1.84 46.22 -12.19
C GLY A 151 2.98 46.91 -12.93
N SER A 152 3.73 46.21 -13.80
CA SER A 152 4.79 46.85 -14.61
C SER A 152 4.27 47.63 -15.80
N ASP A 153 3.04 47.35 -16.24
CA ASP A 153 2.43 47.98 -17.42
C ASP A 153 1.62 49.24 -17.06
N GLU A 154 1.53 49.61 -15.77
CA GLU A 154 0.87 50.84 -15.36
C GLU A 154 1.69 52.04 -15.88
N PRO A 155 1.24 52.72 -16.94
CA PRO A 155 2.00 53.80 -17.53
C PRO A 155 2.05 54.92 -16.51
N GLN A 156 3.25 55.45 -16.26
CA GLN A 156 3.44 56.70 -15.50
C GLN A 156 2.71 57.84 -16.23
N ARG A 157 1.40 57.95 -16.05
CA ARG A 157 0.62 59.13 -16.43
C ARG A 157 0.93 60.21 -15.42
N ARG A 158 1.98 60.96 -15.71
CA ARG A 158 2.22 62.31 -15.19
C ARG A 158 1.53 63.32 -16.09
#